data_AF-A0A6A2ZJQ6-F1
#
_entry.id   AF-A0A6A2ZJQ6-F1
#
_cell.length_a   1.000
_cell.length_b   1.000
_cell.length_c   1.000
_cell.angle_alpha   90.00
_cell.angle_beta   90.00
_cell.angle_gamma   90.00
#
_symmetry.space_group_name_H-M   'P 1'
#
loop_
_entity.id
_entity.type
_entity.pdbx_description
1 polymer ?
#
loop_
_entity_poly.entity_id
_entity_poly.type
_entity_poly.pdbx_seq_one_letter_code
_entity_poly.pdbx_strand_id
1 'polypeptide(L)' 'MGALPGHVATIAELKPGVLSVHKGNETTKYFVSSGFVFIHVDSFADLIAVEATPLDQTDANLVQKGLLEFTQ' A
#
# COMPACT_ATOMS: atom_id res chain seq x y z
N MET A 1 -3.88 8.76 3.23
CA MET A 1 -3.92 9.63 2.04
C MET A 1 -4.64 8.88 0.93
N GLY A 2 -5.41 9.56 0.09
CA GLY A 2 -6.00 8.99 -1.12
C GLY A 2 -5.64 9.86 -2.32
N ALA A 3 -5.31 9.23 -3.44
CA ALA A 3 -5.04 9.91 -4.70
C ALA A 3 -6.25 9.77 -5.62
N LEU A 4 -6.76 10.89 -6.14
CA LEU A 4 -7.90 10.97 -7.06
C LEU A 4 -7.47 11.72 -8.34
N PRO A 5 -8.26 11.67 -9.42
CA PRO A 5 -7.99 12.50 -10.60
C PRO A 5 -7.85 13.98 -10.23
N GLY A 6 -6.81 14.65 -10.74
CA GLY A 6 -6.53 16.06 -10.42
C GLY A 6 -5.92 16.30 -9.03
N HIS A 7 -5.42 15.25 -8.36
CA HIS A 7 -4.69 15.42 -7.10
C HIS A 7 -3.44 16.29 -7.30
N VAL A 8 -3.14 17.14 -6.30
CA VAL A 8 -1.95 17.99 -6.32
C VAL A 8 -0.68 17.16 -6.42
N ALA A 9 0.33 17.64 -7.15
CA ALA A 9 1.61 16.96 -7.27
C ALA A 9 2.22 16.73 -5.89
N THR A 10 2.57 15.49 -5.59
CA THR A 10 2.92 15.05 -4.23
C THR A 10 4.03 14.00 -4.29
N ILE A 11 5.00 14.12 -3.41
CA ILE A 11 5.95 13.04 -3.10
C ILE A 11 5.75 12.69 -1.64
N ALA A 12 5.46 11.41 -1.35
CA ALA A 12 5.21 10.97 0.02
C ALA A 12 5.87 9.62 0.30
N GLU A 13 6.41 9.49 1.50
CA GLU A 13 6.88 8.21 2.06
C GLU A 13 5.68 7.34 2.46
N LEU A 14 5.77 6.05 2.17
CA LEU A 14 4.79 5.04 2.55
C LEU A 14 5.29 4.26 3.78
N LYS A 15 4.48 4.27 4.83
CA LYS A 15 4.65 3.38 5.98
C LYS A 15 4.08 1.99 5.67
N PRO A 16 4.52 0.94 6.38
CA PRO A 16 3.89 -0.37 6.27
C PRO A 16 2.37 -0.27 6.46
N GLY A 17 1.60 -0.84 5.55
CA GLY A 17 0.15 -0.70 5.59
C GLY A 17 -0.59 -1.25 4.37
N VAL A 18 -1.91 -1.04 4.37
CA VAL A 18 -2.79 -1.53 3.30
C VAL A 18 -2.95 -0.47 2.21
N LEU A 19 -2.57 -0.82 0.98
CA LEU A 19 -2.88 -0.08 -0.23
C LEU A 19 -4.17 -0.64 -0.86
N SER A 20 -5.09 0.25 -1.22
CA SER A 20 -6.31 -0.11 -1.96
C SER A 20 -6.28 0.55 -3.34
N VAL A 21 -6.39 -0.26 -4.39
CA VAL A 21 -6.47 0.20 -5.78
C VAL A 21 -7.91 0.02 -6.25
N HIS A 22 -8.53 1.12 -6.68
CA HIS A 22 -9.93 1.13 -7.12
C HIS A 22 -10.01 1.18 -8.64
N LYS A 23 -10.71 0.21 -9.25
CA LYS A 23 -10.98 0.14 -10.69
C LYS A 23 -12.49 0.01 -10.90
N GLY A 24 -13.19 1.15 -11.00
CA GLY A 24 -14.65 1.18 -11.01
C GLY A 24 -15.21 0.67 -9.67
N ASN A 25 -16.00 -0.41 -9.71
CA ASN A 25 -16.54 -1.05 -8.50
C ASN A 25 -15.60 -2.10 -7.90
N GLU A 26 -14.52 -2.45 -8.59
CA GLU A 26 -13.53 -3.42 -8.10
C GLU A 26 -12.51 -2.73 -7.21
N THR A 27 -12.14 -3.37 -6.09
CA THR A 27 -11.09 -2.89 -5.19
C THR A 27 -10.14 -4.02 -4.87
N THR A 28 -8.89 -3.87 -5.28
CA THR A 28 -7.79 -4.81 -4.97
C THR A 28 -6.97 -4.25 -3.82
N LYS A 29 -6.65 -5.10 -2.83
CA LYS A 29 -5.90 -4.71 -1.63
C LYS A 29 -4.55 -5.40 -1.58
N TYR A 30 -3.52 -4.63 -1.23
CA TYR A 30 -2.17 -5.10 -1.02
C TYR A 30 -1.70 -4.69 0.36
N PHE A 31 -0.95 -5.56 1.04
CA PHE A 31 -0.07 -5.12 2.12
C PHE A 31 1.25 -4.67 1.51
N VAL A 32 1.67 -3.44 1.83
CA VAL A 32 2.90 -2.82 1.34
C VAL A 32 3.86 -2.67 2.51
N SER A 33 5.12 -3.06 2.32
CA SER A 33 6.13 -3.02 3.39
C SER A 33 6.61 -1.60 3.70
N SER A 34 7.05 -0.86 2.68
CA SER A 34 7.42 0.55 2.73
C SER A 34 7.67 1.05 1.31
N GLY A 35 7.85 2.36 1.12
CA GLY A 35 8.17 2.89 -0.20
C GLY A 35 7.90 4.38 -0.37
N PHE A 36 7.68 4.78 -1.62
CA PHE A 36 7.33 6.14 -1.99
C PHE A 36 6.19 6.14 -3.00
N VAL A 37 5.38 7.19 -2.95
CA VAL A 37 4.41 7.52 -4.01
C VAL A 37 4.73 8.89 -4.59
N PHE A 38 4.69 8.96 -5.91
CA PHE A 38 4.87 10.16 -6.71
C PHE A 38 3.57 10.40 -7.45
N ILE A 39 2.92 11.53 -7.18
CA ILE A 39 1.76 12.01 -7.94
C ILE A 39 2.28 13.16 -8.80
N HIS A 40 2.22 12.98 -10.11
CA HIS A 40 2.70 13.94 -11.10
C HIS A 40 1.63 14.98 -11.43
N VAL A 41 2.06 16.08 -12.03
CA VAL A 41 1.16 17.21 -12.42
C VAL A 41 0.15 16.84 -13.50
N ASP A 42 0.41 15.79 -14.26
CA ASP A 42 -0.42 15.26 -15.34
C ASP A 42 -1.35 14.12 -14.87
N SER A 43 -1.53 13.96 -13.55
CA SER A 43 -2.36 12.92 -12.92
C SER A 43 -1.86 11.48 -13.13
N PHE A 44 -0.59 11.28 -13.46
CA PHE A 44 0.05 9.98 -13.31
C PHE A 44 0.52 9.77 -11.87
N ALA A 45 0.37 8.55 -11.37
CA ALA A 45 0.83 8.16 -10.04
C ALA A 45 1.76 6.95 -10.12
N ASP A 46 3.00 7.13 -9.68
CA ASP A 46 3.97 6.04 -9.55
C ASP A 46 4.07 5.64 -8.08
N LEU A 47 3.85 4.36 -7.79
CA LEU A 47 4.05 3.78 -6.46
C LEU A 47 5.17 2.77 -6.53
N ILE A 48 6.18 2.98 -5.70
CA ILE A 48 7.33 2.10 -5.60
C ILE A 48 7.40 1.57 -4.18
N ALA A 49 7.40 0.26 -4.05
CA ALA A 49 7.55 -0.44 -2.79
C ALA A 49 8.56 -1.57 -2.93
N VAL A 50 9.25 -1.89 -1.83
CA VAL A 50 10.19 -3.02 -1.80
C VAL A 50 9.43 -4.34 -1.93
N GLU A 51 8.30 -4.45 -1.24
CA GLU A 51 7.42 -5.61 -1.30
C GLU A 51 5.96 -5.17 -1.24
N ALA A 52 5.13 -5.78 -2.09
CA ALA A 52 3.69 -5.57 -2.14
C ALA A 52 3.00 -6.91 -2.38
N THR A 53 2.31 -7.40 -1.36
CA THR A 53 1.68 -8.73 -1.39
C THR A 53 0.17 -8.58 -1.40
N PRO A 54 -0.57 -9.32 -2.26
CA PRO A 54 -2.02 -9.33 -2.21
C PRO A 54 -2.50 -9.69 -0.81
N LEU A 55 -3.44 -8.91 -0.25
CA LEU A 55 -3.82 -9.03 1.15
C LEU A 55 -4.47 -10.39 1.46
N ASP A 56 -5.11 -11.00 0.48
CA ASP A 56 -5.72 -12.33 0.53
C ASP A 56 -4.70 -13.48 0.54
N GLN A 57 -3.44 -13.22 0.20
CA GLN A 57 -2.35 -14.20 0.25
C GLN A 57 -1.59 -14.17 1.58
N THR A 58 -2.02 -13.36 2.55
CA THR A 58 -1.38 -13.24 3.86
C THR A 58 -2.15 -14.07 4.90
N ASP A 59 -1.48 -15.04 5.54
CA ASP A 59 -2.07 -15.84 6.62
C ASP A 59 -2.05 -15.08 7.96
N ALA A 60 -3.23 -14.71 8.45
CA ALA A 60 -3.39 -13.97 9.70
C ALA A 60 -2.86 -14.73 10.93
N ASN A 61 -2.91 -16.07 10.94
CA ASN A 61 -2.40 -16.87 12.07
C ASN A 61 -0.87 -16.79 12.16
N LEU A 62 -0.19 -16.82 11.01
CA LEU A 62 1.27 -16.68 10.95
C LEU A 62 1.70 -15.26 11.35
N VAL A 63 0.94 -14.23 10.98
CA VAL A 63 1.20 -12.85 11.43
C VAL A 63 1.08 -12.72 12.94
N GLN A 64 0.01 -13.26 13.54
CA GLN A 64 -0.17 -13.24 15.00
C GLN A 64 0.95 -13.99 15.72
N LYS A 65 1.35 -15.16 15.21
CA LYS A 65 2.47 -15.92 15.75
C LYS A 65 3.78 -15.11 15.69
N GLY A 66 4.11 -14.54 14.52
CA GLY A 66 5.33 -13.74 14.35
C GLY A 66 5.35 -12.49 15.24
N LEU A 67 4.19 -11.86 15.46
CA LEU A 67 4.09 -10.73 16.38
C LEU A 67 4.38 -11.15 17.84
N LEU A 68 3.82 -12.27 18.29
CA LEU A 68 4.06 -12.80 19.63
C LEU A 68 5.55 -13.14 19.84
N GLU A 69 6.19 -13.79 18.86
CA GLU A 69 7.62 -14.12 18.88
C GLU A 69 8.51 -12.87 18.91
N PHE A 70 8.13 -11.79 18.21
CA PHE A 70 8.88 -10.53 18.20
C PHE A 70 8.80 -9.78 19.54
N THR A 71 7.67 -9.87 20.25
CA THR A 71 7.44 -9.13 21.51
C THR A 71 8.01 -9.81 22.75
N GLN A 72 8.60 -10.99 22.62
CA GLN A 72 9.19 -11.78 23.70
C GLN A 72 10.71 -11.55 23.78
#